data_AF-A0A7N8X4P6-F1
#
_entry.id   AF-A0A7N8X4P6-F1
#
_cell.length_a   1.000
_cell.length_b   1.000
_cell.length_c   1.000
_cell.angle_alpha   90.00
_cell.angle_beta   90.00
_cell.angle_gamma   90.00
#
_symmetry.space_group_name_H-M   'P 1'
#
loop_
_entity.id
_entity.type
_entity.pdbx_description
1 polymer ?
#
loop_
_entity_poly.entity_id
_entity_poly.type
_entity_poly.pdbx_seq_one_letter_code
_entity_poly.pdbx_strand_id
1 'polypeptide(L)'
;MKQQAILCLLLQLFFELASCRHLWAIPGSSLVLTLLYIFIYCLIFIAKDGLELSISPVTAANEGKYECVMKEENMEMTRMYNITVEALIDYTIKVTKGSNIHLPCHFPPTSQGTPNALWFKEVDGGERILLDLEEDSTFDKKLLLLYPGDKDQTLLLTNTEMENAGIYHCESANGEKLSTVRITVEVATPVHHSCSNTTAWEPCQDENSRLWEPMLQESMTEFSMKLYSFLRESLPSSNLLFSPISISGALSHLLLGARGETRKSIETAVCVPHNFHCVHHQMKKLREKLVGSLQMASQIYCNPEMNLRNSFINQSIQFYEAEPTRLLETSEKNAQMINSWVANKTKNKITDLVDSVSPDTQLILLNAVSFNGQWKVKFDSKPKKGLFIKLDGDMVKVPLLYHQKYMMAMTYVVPLKAQVARLALTGDSSLYILLPLSSGVTDLQLVEEKMTDTAVLQMIEQMKTTTPQHVEVTLPQIRLDIQPNMNILLKKLGLSSLFEGANLCGLSEEKLVLNDARHRAFLALTEQGVEAGAVTTMSFSRSFPSFSALRPFIMLLWSDQANVPLFIGRVTDP
;
A
#
# COMPACT_ATOMS: atom_id res chain seq x y z
N MET A 1 46.36 -3.31 -40.33
CA MET A 1 45.92 -3.16 -38.92
C MET A 1 44.39 -3.16 -38.72
N LYS A 2 43.55 -2.61 -39.62
CA LYS A 2 42.07 -2.69 -39.45
C LYS A 2 41.43 -4.04 -39.81
N GLN A 3 42.04 -4.87 -40.66
CA GLN A 3 41.50 -6.23 -40.98
C GLN A 3 41.86 -7.32 -39.97
N GLN A 4 42.99 -7.20 -39.25
CA GLN A 4 43.34 -8.15 -38.17
C GLN A 4 42.54 -7.89 -36.88
N ALA A 5 42.13 -6.64 -36.62
CA ALA A 5 41.28 -6.32 -35.47
C ALA A 5 39.86 -6.90 -35.62
N ILE A 6 39.30 -6.91 -36.84
CA ILE A 6 37.97 -7.50 -37.12
C ILE A 6 38.01 -9.02 -37.04
N LEU A 7 39.11 -9.66 -37.47
CA LEU A 7 39.29 -11.12 -37.36
C LEU A 7 39.47 -11.56 -35.89
N CYS A 8 40.19 -10.78 -35.07
CA CYS A 8 40.28 -11.03 -33.63
C CYS A 8 38.95 -10.79 -32.92
N LEU A 9 38.20 -9.73 -33.24
CA LEU A 9 36.87 -9.50 -32.64
C LEU A 9 35.86 -10.59 -33.03
N LEU A 10 35.90 -11.09 -34.27
CA LEU A 10 35.07 -12.22 -34.69
C LEU A 10 35.51 -13.52 -34.00
N LEU A 11 36.80 -13.81 -33.88
CA LEU A 11 37.30 -15.00 -33.15
C LEU A 11 37.02 -14.93 -31.64
N GLN A 12 37.04 -13.74 -31.04
CA GLN A 12 36.77 -13.51 -29.62
C GLN A 12 35.27 -13.59 -29.31
N LEU A 13 34.40 -13.12 -30.22
CA LEU A 13 32.95 -13.39 -30.18
C LEU A 13 32.61 -14.87 -30.45
N PHE A 14 33.37 -15.55 -31.33
CA PHE A 14 33.24 -17.00 -31.55
C PHE A 14 33.64 -17.81 -30.31
N PHE A 15 34.62 -17.34 -29.53
CA PHE A 15 35.05 -18.03 -28.30
C PHE A 15 34.09 -17.82 -27.12
N GLU A 16 33.49 -16.64 -26.97
CA GLU A 16 32.51 -16.41 -25.89
C GLU A 16 31.14 -17.04 -26.16
N LEU A 17 30.72 -17.20 -27.42
CA LEU A 17 29.47 -17.91 -27.76
C LEU A 17 29.62 -19.42 -27.96
N ALA A 18 30.86 -19.96 -28.02
CA ALA A 18 31.12 -21.40 -28.07
C ALA A 18 31.19 -22.08 -26.68
N SER A 19 31.00 -21.32 -25.58
CA SER A 19 31.21 -21.82 -24.22
C SER A 19 29.95 -22.11 -23.40
N CYS A 20 28.76 -21.65 -23.79
CA CYS A 20 27.54 -21.97 -23.03
C CYS A 20 26.89 -23.26 -23.51
N ARG A 21 27.46 -24.40 -23.09
CA ARG A 21 26.84 -25.73 -23.24
C ARG A 21 25.77 -26.03 -22.17
N HIS A 22 25.64 -25.16 -21.17
CA HIS A 22 24.69 -25.26 -20.08
C HIS A 22 23.94 -23.95 -19.96
N LEU A 23 22.61 -24.03 -20.06
CA LEU A 23 21.71 -22.89 -19.89
C LEU A 23 20.95 -23.07 -18.58
N TRP A 24 20.89 -22.01 -17.80
CA TRP A 24 20.17 -21.94 -16.52
C TRP A 24 18.91 -21.12 -16.72
N ALA A 25 17.75 -21.68 -16.37
CA ALA A 25 16.46 -21.03 -16.51
C ALA A 25 15.66 -21.10 -15.20
N ILE A 26 14.89 -20.04 -14.92
CA ILE A 26 14.07 -19.90 -13.71
C ILE A 26 12.62 -20.27 -14.05
N PRO A 27 11.88 -20.97 -13.17
CA PRO A 27 10.46 -21.26 -13.41
C PRO A 27 9.63 -20.01 -13.73
N GLY A 28 8.76 -20.08 -14.73
CA GLY A 28 7.92 -18.94 -15.17
C GLY A 28 8.61 -17.94 -16.12
N SER A 29 9.91 -18.11 -16.39
CA SER A 29 10.61 -17.35 -17.44
C SER A 29 10.28 -17.87 -18.85
N SER A 30 10.54 -17.05 -19.86
CA SER A 30 10.48 -17.45 -21.27
C SER A 30 11.89 -17.70 -21.79
N LEU A 31 12.16 -18.91 -22.25
CA LEU A 31 13.44 -19.27 -22.88
C LEU A 31 13.23 -19.36 -24.40
N VAL A 32 13.96 -18.55 -25.16
CA VAL A 32 13.95 -18.60 -26.62
C VAL A 32 15.33 -19.01 -27.11
N LEU A 33 15.41 -20.13 -27.83
CA LEU A 33 16.65 -20.61 -28.45
C LEU A 33 16.66 -20.18 -29.93
N THR A 34 17.39 -19.11 -30.22
CA THR A 34 17.58 -18.57 -31.58
C THR A 34 18.81 -19.16 -32.27
N LEU A 35 18.68 -19.54 -33.54
CA LEU A 35 19.82 -19.82 -34.41
C LEU A 35 20.34 -18.49 -35.01
N LEU A 36 21.65 -18.22 -34.88
CA LEU A 36 22.29 -17.09 -35.54
C LEU A 36 22.28 -17.28 -37.06
N TYR A 37 21.61 -16.35 -37.75
CA TYR A 37 21.49 -16.22 -39.20
C TYR A 37 22.85 -16.25 -39.92
N ILE A 38 23.34 -17.42 -40.32
CA ILE A 38 24.34 -17.51 -41.42
C ILE A 38 23.97 -18.55 -42.48
N PHE A 39 23.07 -19.52 -42.26
CA PHE A 39 22.67 -20.44 -43.33
C PHE A 39 21.16 -20.70 -43.36
N ILE A 40 20.64 -20.76 -44.59
CA ILE A 40 19.25 -20.63 -45.00
C ILE A 40 18.55 -22.01 -45.03
N TYR A 41 17.28 -22.04 -44.58
CA TYR A 41 16.31 -23.15 -44.52
C TYR A 41 16.55 -24.23 -43.44
N CYS A 42 15.90 -24.03 -42.29
CA CYS A 42 15.69 -25.05 -41.27
C CYS A 42 14.29 -25.67 -41.47
N LEU A 43 14.20 -27.00 -41.52
CA LEU A 43 12.94 -27.74 -41.42
C LEU A 43 13.11 -28.74 -40.28
N ILE A 44 12.38 -28.53 -39.19
CA ILE A 44 12.31 -29.46 -38.06
C ILE A 44 10.84 -29.81 -37.81
N PHE A 45 10.52 -31.10 -37.79
CA PHE A 45 9.37 -31.67 -37.06
C PHE A 45 9.79 -31.70 -35.58
N ILE A 46 9.12 -31.06 -34.62
CA ILE A 46 7.74 -31.29 -34.16
C ILE A 46 7.08 -29.94 -33.78
N ALA A 47 5.88 -29.71 -34.36
CA ALA A 47 4.86 -28.64 -34.24
C ALA A 47 5.07 -27.48 -33.22
N LYS A 48 4.88 -26.18 -33.54
CA LYS A 48 3.96 -25.51 -34.47
C LYS A 48 4.58 -24.13 -34.85
N ASP A 49 4.86 -23.91 -36.14
CA ASP A 49 5.25 -22.64 -36.79
C ASP A 49 6.44 -21.82 -36.22
N GLY A 50 7.70 -22.16 -36.56
CA GLY A 50 8.84 -21.23 -36.41
C GLY A 50 10.25 -21.83 -36.43
N LEU A 51 11.25 -21.00 -36.79
CA LEU A 51 12.70 -21.28 -36.82
C LEU A 51 13.38 -21.29 -35.44
N GLU A 52 12.61 -21.30 -34.35
CA GLU A 52 13.05 -21.12 -32.97
C GLU A 52 12.29 -22.08 -32.04
N LEU A 53 12.97 -22.60 -31.00
CA LEU A 53 12.31 -23.30 -29.90
C LEU A 53 12.06 -22.29 -28.77
N SER A 54 10.78 -22.00 -28.51
CA SER A 54 10.33 -21.13 -27.43
C SER A 54 9.63 -21.96 -26.35
N ILE A 55 10.17 -21.95 -25.13
CA ILE A 55 9.58 -22.62 -23.97
C ILE A 55 9.08 -21.52 -23.03
N SER A 56 7.76 -21.43 -22.88
CA SER A 56 7.11 -20.50 -21.95
C SER A 56 5.74 -21.04 -21.49
N PRO A 57 5.50 -21.18 -20.17
CA PRO A 57 6.48 -21.00 -19.10
C PRO A 57 7.49 -22.15 -19.04
N VAL A 58 8.74 -21.87 -18.67
CA VAL A 58 9.72 -22.91 -18.32
C VAL A 58 9.32 -23.57 -17.00
N THR A 59 9.25 -24.91 -16.98
CA THR A 59 8.94 -25.75 -15.80
C THR A 59 10.06 -26.76 -15.56
N ALA A 60 10.08 -27.40 -14.38
CA ALA A 60 11.07 -28.44 -14.07
C ALA A 60 11.05 -29.63 -15.05
N ALA A 61 9.91 -29.89 -15.70
CA ALA A 61 9.79 -30.93 -16.72
C ALA A 61 10.54 -30.61 -18.03
N ASN A 62 11.03 -29.37 -18.18
CA ASN A 62 11.84 -28.93 -19.33
C ASN A 62 13.35 -29.07 -19.09
N GLU A 63 13.76 -29.63 -17.95
CA GLU A 63 15.15 -29.98 -17.69
C GLU A 63 15.57 -31.21 -18.52
N GLY A 64 16.71 -31.12 -19.19
CA GLY A 64 17.20 -32.24 -20.00
C GLY A 64 18.15 -31.85 -21.13
N LYS A 65 18.54 -32.86 -21.90
CA LYS A 65 19.40 -32.71 -23.08
C LYS A 65 18.55 -32.58 -24.33
N TYR A 66 18.79 -31.50 -25.07
CA TYR A 66 18.12 -31.20 -26.33
C TYR A 66 19.12 -31.35 -27.46
N GLU A 67 18.72 -32.04 -28.53
CA GLU A 67 19.56 -32.32 -29.69
C GLU A 67 18.99 -31.58 -30.90
N CYS A 68 19.80 -30.72 -31.51
CA CYS A 68 19.48 -30.03 -32.75
C CYS A 68 20.32 -30.64 -33.87
N VAL A 69 19.68 -31.32 -34.82
CA VAL A 69 20.34 -31.99 -35.94
C VAL A 69 20.08 -31.22 -37.22
N MET A 70 21.16 -30.85 -37.92
CA MET A 70 21.12 -30.29 -39.27
C MET A 70 21.59 -31.35 -40.27
N LYS A 71 20.79 -31.61 -41.30
CA LYS A 71 21.13 -32.55 -42.40
C LYS A 71 21.12 -31.82 -43.73
N GLU A 72 22.20 -31.98 -44.48
CA GLU A 72 22.33 -31.57 -45.88
C GLU A 72 22.78 -32.79 -46.71
N GLU A 73 22.59 -32.77 -48.03
CA GLU A 73 22.63 -33.97 -48.91
C GLU A 73 23.85 -34.90 -48.69
N ASN A 74 24.99 -34.39 -48.20
CA ASN A 74 26.19 -35.18 -47.86
C ASN A 74 26.82 -34.87 -46.47
N MET A 75 26.12 -34.19 -45.54
CA MET A 75 26.67 -33.86 -44.22
C MET A 75 25.58 -33.76 -43.13
N GLU A 76 25.86 -34.30 -41.94
CA GLU A 76 25.00 -34.17 -40.75
C GLU A 76 25.79 -33.49 -39.62
N MET A 77 25.26 -32.37 -39.11
CA MET A 77 25.82 -31.65 -37.96
C MET A 77 24.82 -31.63 -36.82
N THR A 78 25.27 -32.11 -35.66
CA THR A 78 24.44 -32.18 -34.46
C THR A 78 24.98 -31.29 -33.36
N ARG A 79 24.11 -30.47 -32.76
CA ARG A 79 24.42 -29.61 -31.62
C ARG A 79 23.54 -29.98 -30.43
N MET A 80 24.19 -30.24 -29.29
CA MET A 80 23.51 -30.58 -28.04
C MET A 80 23.45 -29.37 -27.10
N TYR A 81 22.29 -29.18 -26.47
CA TYR A 81 22.05 -28.22 -25.39
C TYR A 81 21.72 -28.98 -24.12
N ASN A 82 22.32 -28.62 -22.99
CA ASN A 82 21.91 -29.12 -21.68
C ASN A 82 21.17 -27.99 -20.96
N ILE A 83 19.89 -28.17 -20.72
CA ILE A 83 19.08 -27.20 -19.97
C ILE A 83 18.96 -27.70 -18.54
N THR A 84 19.40 -26.88 -17.60
CA THR A 84 19.26 -27.08 -16.15
C THR A 84 18.26 -26.06 -15.62
N VAL A 85 17.16 -26.51 -15.03
CA VAL A 85 16.15 -25.64 -14.44
C VAL A 85 16.40 -25.61 -12.94
N GLU A 86 16.85 -24.47 -12.42
CA GLU A 86 17.03 -24.32 -10.98
C GLU A 86 15.65 -24.32 -10.31
N ALA A 87 15.33 -25.41 -9.63
CA ALA A 87 14.14 -25.52 -8.78
C ALA A 87 14.32 -24.61 -7.55
N LEU A 88 14.12 -23.31 -7.75
CA LEU A 88 14.02 -22.37 -6.65
C LEU A 88 12.77 -22.73 -5.84
N ILE A 89 12.95 -22.76 -4.52
CA ILE A 89 11.86 -22.68 -3.56
C ILE A 89 11.26 -21.28 -3.73
N ASP A 90 9.97 -21.18 -4.03
CA ASP A 90 9.31 -19.90 -4.28
C ASP A 90 9.28 -19.01 -3.01
N TYR A 91 9.14 -19.62 -1.83
CA TYR A 91 9.08 -18.91 -0.56
C TYR A 91 9.88 -19.60 0.54
N THR A 92 10.74 -18.86 1.25
CA THR A 92 11.34 -19.33 2.50
C THR A 92 10.72 -18.55 3.66
N ILE A 93 9.99 -19.24 4.52
CA ILE A 93 9.30 -18.65 5.67
C ILE A 93 10.02 -19.08 6.94
N LYS A 94 10.63 -18.10 7.61
CA LYS A 94 11.23 -18.28 8.93
C LYS A 94 10.26 -17.82 10.00
N VAL A 95 9.93 -18.70 10.94
CA VAL A 95 8.93 -18.39 11.98
C VAL A 95 9.36 -18.91 13.35
N THR A 96 8.86 -18.28 14.39
CA THR A 96 9.05 -18.75 15.76
C THR A 96 7.96 -19.74 16.14
N LYS A 97 8.31 -20.72 16.98
CA LYS A 97 7.36 -21.68 17.56
C LYS A 97 6.14 -20.95 18.16
N GLY A 98 4.93 -21.38 17.82
CA GLY A 98 3.65 -20.79 18.22
C GLY A 98 3.04 -19.79 17.24
N SER A 99 3.79 -19.36 16.21
CA SER A 99 3.29 -18.43 15.19
C SER A 99 2.28 -19.06 14.24
N ASN A 100 1.44 -18.21 13.63
CA ASN A 100 0.57 -18.59 12.53
C ASN A 100 1.23 -18.21 11.20
N ILE A 101 1.15 -19.07 10.18
CA ILE A 101 1.84 -18.92 8.89
C ILE A 101 0.83 -19.03 7.76
N HIS A 102 0.95 -18.13 6.80
CA HIS A 102 0.23 -18.22 5.53
C HIS A 102 1.15 -18.83 4.48
N LEU A 103 0.77 -19.98 3.94
CA LEU A 103 1.48 -20.66 2.86
C LEU A 103 0.81 -20.26 1.53
N PRO A 104 1.43 -19.36 0.75
CA PRO A 104 0.81 -18.80 -0.44
C PRO A 104 0.60 -19.87 -1.51
N CYS A 105 -0.58 -19.88 -2.12
CA CYS A 105 -0.86 -20.67 -3.31
C CYS A 105 -1.87 -19.98 -4.19
N HIS A 106 -1.48 -19.63 -5.41
CA HIS A 106 -2.29 -18.82 -6.30
C HIS A 106 -2.39 -19.48 -7.68
N PHE A 107 -3.60 -19.59 -8.20
CA PHE A 107 -3.83 -20.02 -9.57
C PHE A 107 -3.54 -18.88 -10.56
N PRO A 108 -2.84 -19.15 -11.67
CA PRO A 108 -2.58 -18.13 -12.68
C PRO A 108 -3.90 -17.59 -13.27
N PRO A 109 -3.96 -16.32 -13.68
CA PRO A 109 -5.19 -15.67 -14.13
C PRO A 109 -5.89 -16.39 -15.31
N THR A 110 -5.12 -17.11 -16.12
CA THR A 110 -5.54 -17.83 -17.34
C THR A 110 -6.15 -19.22 -17.09
N SER A 111 -6.12 -19.73 -15.87
CA SER A 111 -6.68 -21.04 -15.53
C SER A 111 -8.22 -21.08 -15.69
N GLN A 112 -8.73 -22.09 -16.40
CA GLN A 112 -10.16 -22.38 -16.57
C GLN A 112 -10.55 -23.60 -15.74
N GLY A 113 -11.51 -23.44 -14.82
CA GLY A 113 -12.01 -24.50 -13.93
C GLY A 113 -12.26 -24.00 -12.51
N THR A 114 -12.89 -24.83 -11.68
CA THR A 114 -12.99 -24.59 -10.22
C THR A 114 -11.60 -24.78 -9.60
N PRO A 115 -11.02 -23.77 -8.93
CA PRO A 115 -9.70 -23.88 -8.32
C PRO A 115 -9.77 -24.89 -7.17
N ASN A 116 -8.99 -25.97 -7.29
CA ASN A 116 -8.83 -26.98 -6.25
C ASN A 116 -7.34 -27.33 -6.15
N ALA A 117 -6.70 -26.82 -5.09
CA ALA A 117 -5.29 -27.03 -4.84
C ALA A 117 -5.08 -28.15 -3.83
N LEU A 118 -4.09 -29.00 -4.10
CA LEU A 118 -3.63 -30.08 -3.23
C LEU A 118 -2.31 -29.64 -2.58
N TRP A 119 -2.23 -29.83 -1.26
CA TRP A 119 -1.04 -29.50 -0.49
C TRP A 119 -0.29 -30.75 -0.09
N PHE A 120 1.03 -30.74 -0.27
CA PHE A 120 1.91 -31.83 0.11
C PHE A 120 3.00 -31.34 1.03
N LYS A 121 3.40 -32.16 2.00
CA LYS A 121 4.61 -31.97 2.81
C LYS A 121 5.66 -33.01 2.44
N GLU A 122 6.87 -32.54 2.16
CA GLU A 122 8.02 -33.40 1.91
C GLU A 122 8.54 -34.00 3.23
N VAL A 123 8.85 -35.29 3.19
CA VAL A 123 9.34 -36.07 4.33
C VAL A 123 10.73 -36.62 4.01
N ASP A 124 11.49 -36.93 5.05
CA ASP A 124 12.83 -37.53 4.93
C ASP A 124 12.82 -38.74 3.99
N GLY A 125 13.61 -38.66 2.91
CA GLY A 125 13.63 -39.66 1.82
C GLY A 125 13.02 -39.17 0.50
N GLY A 126 12.46 -37.95 0.45
CA GLY A 126 11.92 -37.35 -0.77
C GLY A 126 10.48 -37.78 -1.09
N GLU A 127 9.84 -38.55 -0.19
CA GLU A 127 8.42 -38.88 -0.28
C GLU A 127 7.55 -37.68 0.13
N ARG A 128 6.39 -37.55 -0.51
CA ARG A 128 5.44 -36.44 -0.29
C ARG A 128 4.15 -36.97 0.32
N ILE A 129 3.77 -36.42 1.48
CA ILE A 129 2.50 -36.74 2.13
C ILE A 129 1.47 -35.69 1.75
N LEU A 130 0.32 -36.13 1.24
CA LEU A 130 -0.83 -35.26 0.99
C LEU A 130 -1.41 -34.79 2.34
N LEU A 131 -1.62 -33.48 2.46
CA LEU A 131 -2.29 -32.88 3.61
C LEU A 131 -3.79 -32.95 3.38
N ASP A 132 -4.47 -33.86 4.10
CA ASP A 132 -5.92 -33.98 4.07
C ASP A 132 -6.55 -32.82 4.87
N LEU A 133 -7.48 -32.09 4.25
CA LEU A 133 -8.11 -30.90 4.83
C LEU A 133 -9.54 -31.19 5.29
N GLU A 134 -10.08 -32.40 5.06
CA GLU A 134 -11.50 -32.70 5.29
C GLU A 134 -11.85 -33.75 6.36
N GLU A 135 -10.97 -34.60 6.93
CA GLU A 135 -11.34 -35.39 8.13
C GLU A 135 -10.20 -36.14 8.89
N ASP A 136 -9.99 -35.76 10.15
CA ASP A 136 -9.84 -36.58 11.37
C ASP A 136 -8.85 -37.77 11.36
N SER A 137 -7.60 -37.54 10.95
CA SER A 137 -6.50 -38.49 11.20
C SER A 137 -5.22 -37.84 11.73
N THR A 138 -5.06 -37.84 13.06
CA THR A 138 -3.83 -37.60 13.86
C THR A 138 -3.01 -36.31 13.67
N PHE A 139 -3.25 -35.53 12.61
CA PHE A 139 -2.55 -34.29 12.27
C PHE A 139 -3.50 -33.08 12.27
N ASP A 140 -4.55 -33.07 13.09
CA ASP A 140 -5.70 -32.21 12.80
C ASP A 140 -6.05 -31.12 13.84
N LYS A 141 -6.51 -29.97 13.30
CA LYS A 141 -6.86 -28.63 13.87
C LYS A 141 -5.91 -27.45 13.63
N LYS A 142 -4.72 -27.64 13.07
CA LYS A 142 -3.78 -26.51 12.84
C LYS A 142 -3.84 -25.91 11.44
N LEU A 143 -4.34 -26.64 10.44
CA LEU A 143 -4.35 -26.23 9.04
C LEU A 143 -5.74 -25.76 8.62
N LEU A 144 -5.85 -24.59 7.99
CA LEU A 144 -7.12 -24.02 7.54
C LEU A 144 -6.96 -23.35 6.18
N LEU A 145 -7.78 -23.74 5.21
CA LEU A 145 -7.84 -23.07 3.92
C LEU A 145 -8.61 -21.75 4.07
N LEU A 146 -7.99 -20.62 3.73
CA LEU A 146 -8.58 -19.31 4.03
C LEU A 146 -9.73 -18.94 3.11
N TYR A 147 -9.65 -19.31 1.83
CA TYR A 147 -10.61 -18.92 0.80
C TYR A 147 -10.99 -20.13 -0.07
N PRO A 148 -11.81 -21.07 0.45
CA PRO A 148 -12.24 -22.22 -0.33
C PRO A 148 -12.98 -21.78 -1.60
N GLY A 149 -12.51 -22.25 -2.76
CA GLY A 149 -13.12 -21.96 -4.07
C GLY A 149 -12.67 -20.66 -4.76
N ASP A 150 -11.76 -19.89 -4.18
CA ASP A 150 -11.13 -18.71 -4.83
C ASP A 150 -9.83 -19.10 -5.56
N LYS A 151 -9.34 -18.25 -6.48
CA LYS A 151 -8.04 -18.47 -7.15
C LYS A 151 -6.86 -18.38 -6.17
N ASP A 152 -7.04 -17.72 -5.02
CA ASP A 152 -6.13 -17.78 -3.89
C ASP A 152 -6.51 -18.94 -2.98
N GLN A 153 -5.67 -19.98 -2.97
CA GLN A 153 -5.80 -21.19 -2.16
C GLN A 153 -4.75 -21.23 -1.04
N THR A 154 -4.44 -20.07 -0.46
CA THR A 154 -3.49 -19.94 0.65
C THR A 154 -3.92 -20.77 1.87
N LEU A 155 -2.97 -21.56 2.39
CA LEU A 155 -3.16 -22.41 3.55
C LEU A 155 -2.65 -21.72 4.83
N LEU A 156 -3.47 -21.61 5.85
CA LEU A 156 -3.10 -21.11 7.17
C LEU A 156 -2.66 -22.27 8.07
N LEU A 157 -1.39 -22.28 8.47
CA LEU A 157 -0.89 -23.14 9.54
C LEU A 157 -0.87 -22.36 10.85
N THR A 158 -1.61 -22.81 11.86
CA THR A 158 -1.70 -22.16 13.17
C THR A 158 -0.86 -22.88 14.22
N ASN A 159 -0.36 -22.13 15.21
CA ASN A 159 0.40 -22.66 16.35
C ASN A 159 1.55 -23.61 15.92
N THR A 160 2.46 -23.07 15.12
CA THR A 160 3.55 -23.81 14.48
C THR A 160 4.50 -24.44 15.51
N GLU A 161 4.84 -25.71 15.31
CA GLU A 161 5.81 -26.47 16.10
C GLU A 161 7.04 -26.85 15.28
N MET A 162 8.10 -27.33 15.94
CA MET A 162 9.36 -27.69 15.27
C MET A 162 9.16 -28.75 14.19
N GLU A 163 8.21 -29.67 14.41
CA GLU A 163 7.81 -30.70 13.46
C GLU A 163 7.18 -30.15 12.18
N ASN A 164 6.68 -28.91 12.19
CA ASN A 164 6.12 -28.27 11.02
C ASN A 164 7.20 -27.66 10.10
N ALA A 165 8.48 -27.64 10.52
CA ALA A 165 9.58 -27.30 9.61
C ALA A 165 9.66 -28.32 8.47
N GLY A 166 10.01 -27.86 7.28
CA GLY A 166 10.06 -28.71 6.09
C GLY A 166 9.69 -27.97 4.82
N ILE A 167 9.53 -28.72 3.74
CA ILE A 167 9.15 -28.19 2.42
C ILE A 167 7.71 -28.59 2.14
N TYR A 168 6.92 -27.61 1.71
CA TYR A 168 5.52 -27.77 1.36
C TYR A 168 5.34 -27.43 -0.11
N HIS A 169 4.53 -28.20 -0.81
CA HIS A 169 4.20 -28.00 -2.21
C HIS A 169 2.71 -27.76 -2.35
N CYS A 170 2.35 -26.71 -3.09
CA CYS A 170 0.99 -26.53 -3.57
C CYS A 170 0.93 -26.92 -5.04
N GLU A 171 0.00 -27.81 -5.39
CA GLU A 171 -0.17 -28.29 -6.75
C GLU A 171 -1.66 -28.24 -7.15
N SER A 172 -1.95 -28.05 -8.43
CA SER A 172 -3.32 -28.16 -8.93
C SER A 172 -3.78 -29.62 -8.95
N ALA A 173 -5.09 -29.85 -9.02
CA ALA A 173 -5.66 -31.21 -9.20
C ALA A 173 -5.11 -31.95 -10.45
N ASN A 174 -4.53 -31.23 -11.41
CA ASN A 174 -3.93 -31.80 -12.63
C ASN A 174 -2.40 -32.03 -12.49
N GLY A 175 -1.83 -31.81 -11.30
CA GLY A 175 -0.39 -31.98 -11.03
C GLY A 175 0.50 -30.80 -11.46
N GLU A 176 -0.09 -29.63 -11.76
CA GLU A 176 0.69 -28.42 -12.04
C GLU A 176 1.20 -27.82 -10.73
N LYS A 177 2.50 -27.58 -10.64
CA LYS A 177 3.13 -26.98 -9.46
C LYS A 177 2.78 -25.48 -9.36
N LEU A 178 2.07 -25.08 -8.32
CA LEU A 178 1.62 -23.70 -8.09
C LEU A 178 2.56 -22.92 -7.16
N SER A 179 3.08 -23.57 -6.10
CA SER A 179 4.08 -22.96 -5.23
C SER A 179 4.90 -24.00 -4.47
N THR A 180 6.09 -23.62 -4.01
CA THR A 180 6.87 -24.37 -3.01
C THR A 180 7.37 -23.49 -1.90
N VAL A 181 7.10 -23.91 -0.67
CA VAL A 181 7.38 -23.14 0.54
C VAL A 181 8.28 -23.94 1.47
N ARG A 182 9.46 -23.42 1.79
CA ARG A 182 10.31 -23.94 2.86
C ARG A 182 10.00 -23.22 4.16
N ILE A 183 9.59 -23.97 5.18
CA ILE A 183 9.37 -23.47 6.52
C ILE A 183 10.58 -23.84 7.39
N THR A 184 11.16 -22.85 8.04
CA THR A 184 12.12 -23.07 9.13
C THR A 184 11.51 -22.55 10.42
N VAL A 185 11.36 -23.45 11.40
CA VAL A 185 10.82 -23.12 12.71
C VAL A 185 11.97 -22.95 13.68
N GLU A 186 12.07 -21.77 14.26
CA GLU A 186 13.05 -21.47 15.29
C GLU A 186 12.34 -21.51 16.65
N VAL A 187 12.97 -22.16 17.63
CA VAL A 187 12.55 -21.96 19.02
C VAL A 187 12.87 -20.50 19.32
N ALA A 188 11.86 -19.70 19.69
CA ALA A 188 12.11 -18.37 20.20
C ALA A 188 13.12 -18.54 21.34
N THR A 189 14.38 -18.13 21.12
CA THR A 189 15.22 -17.80 22.25
C THR A 189 14.40 -16.81 23.04
N PRO A 190 14.20 -16.99 24.35
CA PRO A 190 13.65 -15.91 25.14
C PRO A 190 14.62 -14.76 24.95
N VAL A 191 14.27 -13.85 24.05
CA VAL A 191 14.82 -12.51 24.10
C VAL A 191 14.31 -12.07 25.45
N HIS A 192 15.17 -12.17 26.46
CA HIS A 192 14.97 -11.43 27.68
C HIS A 192 14.72 -10.01 27.19
N HIS A 193 13.46 -9.56 27.28
CA HIS A 193 13.08 -8.18 27.07
C HIS A 193 13.71 -7.39 28.21
N SER A 194 15.03 -7.27 28.16
CA SER A 194 15.84 -6.51 29.08
C SER A 194 15.88 -5.12 28.50
N CYS A 195 14.90 -4.31 28.87
CA CYS A 195 14.86 -2.90 28.49
C CYS A 195 15.98 -2.08 29.18
N SER A 196 16.80 -2.71 30.03
CA SER A 196 17.80 -2.12 30.93
C SER A 196 18.83 -1.20 30.26
N ASN A 197 19.17 -1.45 28.99
CA ASN A 197 20.13 -0.64 28.22
C ASN A 197 19.45 0.21 27.13
N THR A 198 18.16 0.48 27.24
CA THR A 198 17.43 1.24 26.21
C THR A 198 17.69 2.72 26.34
N THR A 199 18.28 3.32 25.30
CA THR A 199 18.47 4.76 25.19
C THR A 199 17.25 5.44 24.58
N ALA A 200 17.17 6.78 24.70
CA ALA A 200 16.23 7.61 23.96
C ALA A 200 16.39 7.45 22.44
N TRP A 201 15.43 7.96 21.66
CA TRP A 201 15.59 8.03 20.20
C TRP A 201 16.84 8.85 19.84
N GLU A 202 17.58 8.42 18.83
CA GLU A 202 18.87 9.02 18.50
C GLU A 202 18.70 10.45 17.96
N PRO A 203 19.63 11.38 18.28
CA PRO A 203 19.54 12.75 17.80
C PRO A 203 19.74 12.83 16.28
N CYS A 204 19.07 13.81 15.66
CA CYS A 204 19.30 14.15 14.26
C CYS A 204 20.64 14.86 14.11
N GLN A 205 21.60 14.26 13.41
CA GLN A 205 22.97 14.82 13.30
C GLN A 205 23.07 16.04 12.37
N ASP A 206 22.21 16.14 11.36
CA ASP A 206 22.13 17.29 10.45
C ASP A 206 20.68 17.74 10.27
N GLU A 207 20.19 18.54 11.21
CA GLU A 207 18.79 19.02 11.21
C GLU A 207 18.39 19.85 9.98
N ASN A 208 19.38 20.42 9.27
CA ASN A 208 19.18 21.38 8.20
C ASN A 208 19.55 20.84 6.82
N SER A 209 19.86 19.54 6.71
CA SER A 209 20.02 18.90 5.41
C SER A 209 18.78 19.14 4.55
N ARG A 210 19.04 19.52 3.30
CA ARG A 210 18.00 19.70 2.28
C ARG A 210 17.39 18.38 1.81
N LEU A 211 17.95 17.24 2.22
CA LEU A 211 17.53 15.91 1.79
C LEU A 211 16.37 15.35 2.62
N TRP A 212 16.23 15.78 3.88
CA TRP A 212 15.30 15.16 4.82
C TRP A 212 13.84 15.50 4.57
N GLU A 213 13.56 16.74 4.15
CA GLU A 213 12.19 17.16 3.84
C GLU A 213 11.63 16.43 2.60
N PRO A 214 12.33 16.40 1.44
CA PRO A 214 11.88 15.62 0.29
C PRO A 214 11.70 14.13 0.59
N MET A 215 12.62 13.55 1.37
CA MET A 215 12.53 12.14 1.79
C MET A 215 11.25 11.88 2.59
N LEU A 216 10.91 12.73 3.56
CA LEU A 216 9.66 12.59 4.30
C LEU A 216 8.42 12.79 3.40
N GLN A 217 8.48 13.71 2.44
CA GLN A 217 7.38 13.96 1.48
C GLN A 217 7.11 12.73 0.59
N GLU A 218 8.18 12.10 0.10
CA GLU A 218 8.12 10.87 -0.69
C GLU A 218 7.54 9.73 0.16
N SER A 219 8.09 9.48 1.35
CA SER A 219 7.57 8.49 2.31
C SER A 219 6.09 8.71 2.61
N MET A 220 5.67 9.96 2.83
CA MET A 220 4.28 10.30 3.11
C MET A 220 3.37 9.97 1.93
N THR A 221 3.82 10.25 0.70
CA THR A 221 3.03 9.98 -0.51
C THR A 221 2.92 8.48 -0.77
N GLU A 222 4.02 7.74 -0.63
CA GLU A 222 4.04 6.28 -0.72
C GLU A 222 3.12 5.64 0.32
N PHE A 223 3.26 6.04 1.58
CA PHE A 223 2.40 5.59 2.67
C PHE A 223 0.92 5.85 2.38
N SER A 224 0.61 7.01 1.80
CA SER A 224 -0.77 7.38 1.47
C SER A 224 -1.40 6.47 0.43
N MET A 225 -0.64 6.11 -0.62
CA MET A 225 -1.13 5.20 -1.66
C MET A 225 -1.27 3.78 -1.13
N LYS A 226 -0.33 3.33 -0.29
CA LYS A 226 -0.39 2.04 0.40
C LYS A 226 -1.58 1.94 1.35
N LEU A 227 -1.89 3.00 2.10
CA LEU A 227 -3.10 3.06 2.91
C LEU A 227 -4.37 3.00 2.05
N TYR A 228 -4.40 3.75 0.96
CA TYR A 228 -5.54 3.77 0.06
C TYR A 228 -5.82 2.39 -0.54
N SER A 229 -4.78 1.66 -0.98
CA SER A 229 -4.93 0.32 -1.56
C SER A 229 -5.53 -0.68 -0.57
N PHE A 230 -5.12 -0.67 0.70
CA PHE A 230 -5.70 -1.54 1.72
C PHE A 230 -7.13 -1.17 2.10
N LEU A 231 -7.44 0.13 2.15
CA LEU A 231 -8.78 0.60 2.49
C LEU A 231 -9.79 0.34 1.37
N ARG A 232 -9.43 0.53 0.10
CA ARG A 232 -10.33 0.24 -1.03
C ARG A 232 -10.68 -1.25 -1.13
N GLU A 233 -9.74 -2.15 -0.80
CA GLU A 233 -10.01 -3.59 -0.79
C GLU A 233 -11.00 -3.97 0.32
N SER A 234 -10.86 -3.33 1.48
CA SER A 234 -11.67 -3.66 2.66
C SER A 234 -13.08 -3.06 2.57
N LEU A 235 -13.27 -2.04 1.74
CA LEU A 235 -14.51 -1.30 1.57
C LEU A 235 -14.72 -0.97 0.09
N PRO A 236 -15.02 -1.94 -0.80
CA PRO A 236 -14.93 -1.76 -2.26
C PRO A 236 -15.95 -0.77 -2.85
N SER A 237 -17.14 -0.62 -2.24
CA SER A 237 -18.24 0.18 -2.81
C SER A 237 -18.69 1.36 -1.93
N SER A 238 -18.06 1.56 -0.77
CA SER A 238 -18.43 2.59 0.20
C SER A 238 -17.64 3.89 0.00
N ASN A 239 -18.14 4.99 0.55
CA ASN A 239 -17.33 6.18 0.72
C ASN A 239 -16.08 5.87 1.55
N LEU A 240 -14.98 6.54 1.22
CA LEU A 240 -13.72 6.46 1.96
C LEU A 240 -13.27 7.86 2.33
N LEU A 241 -12.71 7.99 3.53
CA LEU A 241 -11.98 9.17 3.94
C LEU A 241 -10.99 8.77 5.03
N PHE A 242 -9.75 9.19 4.86
CA PHE A 242 -8.73 9.12 5.90
C PHE A 242 -7.70 10.22 5.68
N SER A 243 -6.90 10.48 6.71
CA SER A 243 -5.77 11.42 6.64
C SER A 243 -4.45 10.66 6.82
N PRO A 244 -3.69 10.47 5.73
CA PRO A 244 -2.42 9.75 5.81
C PRO A 244 -1.43 10.42 6.76
N ILE A 245 -1.32 11.75 6.70
CA ILE A 245 -0.43 12.51 7.59
C ILE A 245 -0.78 12.33 9.06
N SER A 246 -2.07 12.21 9.37
CA SER A 246 -2.56 12.04 10.72
C SER A 246 -2.25 10.64 11.27
N ILE A 247 -2.47 9.60 10.47
CA ILE A 247 -2.12 8.21 10.82
C ILE A 247 -0.60 8.03 10.92
N SER A 248 0.16 8.54 9.93
CA SER A 248 1.63 8.50 9.93
C SER A 248 2.21 9.25 11.12
N GLY A 249 1.63 10.40 11.48
CA GLY A 249 1.95 11.17 12.68
C GLY A 249 1.81 10.34 13.95
N ALA A 250 0.68 9.66 14.13
CA ALA A 250 0.42 8.81 15.28
C ALA A 250 1.37 7.59 15.34
N LEU A 251 1.63 6.94 14.22
CA LEU A 251 2.58 5.81 14.14
C LEU A 251 4.03 6.26 14.37
N SER A 252 4.40 7.43 13.86
CA SER A 252 5.72 8.02 14.10
C SER A 252 5.88 8.46 15.56
N HIS A 253 4.81 8.87 16.24
CA HIS A 253 4.86 9.13 17.68
C HIS A 253 5.12 7.83 18.45
N LEU A 254 4.43 6.73 18.10
CA LEU A 254 4.70 5.42 18.69
C LEU A 254 6.13 4.91 18.39
N LEU A 255 6.65 5.20 17.20
CA LEU A 255 8.01 4.85 16.77
C LEU A 255 9.10 5.36 17.73
N LEU A 256 8.91 6.52 18.39
CA LEU A 256 9.86 7.02 19.42
C LEU A 256 10.15 5.96 20.50
N GLY A 257 9.14 5.17 20.86
CA GLY A 257 9.22 4.13 21.88
C GLY A 257 9.65 2.76 21.37
N ALA A 258 9.59 2.52 20.05
CA ALA A 258 9.80 1.21 19.46
C ALA A 258 11.29 0.85 19.29
N ARG A 259 11.64 -0.42 19.52
CA ARG A 259 13.01 -0.96 19.36
C ARG A 259 12.99 -2.28 18.59
N GLY A 260 14.16 -2.72 18.12
CA GLY A 260 14.32 -4.00 17.43
C GLY A 260 13.41 -4.17 16.22
N GLU A 261 12.78 -5.33 16.09
CA GLU A 261 11.86 -5.62 14.97
C GLU A 261 10.62 -4.73 14.98
N THR A 262 10.07 -4.35 16.14
CA THR A 262 8.94 -3.41 16.21
C THR A 262 9.27 -2.08 15.57
N ARG A 263 10.49 -1.55 15.79
CA ARG A 263 10.96 -0.32 15.13
C ARG A 263 10.97 -0.49 13.60
N LYS A 264 11.60 -1.56 13.12
CA LYS A 264 11.69 -1.84 11.68
C LYS A 264 10.31 -1.98 11.04
N SER A 265 9.40 -2.73 11.68
CA SER A 265 8.03 -2.91 11.18
C SER A 265 7.29 -1.58 11.07
N ILE A 266 7.41 -0.69 12.07
CA ILE A 266 6.79 0.64 12.01
C ILE A 266 7.44 1.50 10.91
N GLU A 267 8.76 1.55 10.81
CA GLU A 267 9.49 2.28 9.76
C GLU A 267 9.03 1.83 8.36
N THR A 268 8.99 0.51 8.11
CA THR A 268 8.49 -0.07 6.85
C THR A 268 7.00 0.20 6.62
N ALA A 269 6.17 0.21 7.68
CA ALA A 269 4.75 0.50 7.56
C ALA A 269 4.50 1.94 7.12
N VAL A 270 5.25 2.91 7.65
CA VAL A 270 5.15 4.34 7.28
C VAL A 270 6.05 4.74 6.10
N CYS A 271 6.64 3.76 5.40
CA CYS A 271 7.51 3.95 4.23
C CYS A 271 8.72 4.85 4.48
N VAL A 272 9.24 4.87 5.72
CA VAL A 272 10.42 5.65 6.09
C VAL A 272 11.66 4.77 5.98
N PRO A 273 12.78 5.27 5.40
CA PRO A 273 14.03 4.52 5.34
C PRO A 273 14.53 4.12 6.73
N HIS A 274 15.06 2.91 6.85
CA HIS A 274 15.73 2.47 8.07
C HIS A 274 16.87 3.44 8.43
N ASN A 275 17.00 3.72 9.73
CA ASN A 275 17.98 4.66 10.29
C ASN A 275 17.75 6.13 9.88
N PHE A 276 16.55 6.52 9.47
CA PHE A 276 16.20 7.93 9.31
C PHE A 276 16.00 8.61 10.68
N HIS A 277 17.09 8.86 11.41
CA HIS A 277 17.04 9.41 12.78
C HIS A 277 16.35 10.79 12.85
N CYS A 278 16.34 11.55 11.76
CA CYS A 278 15.74 12.87 11.66
C CYS A 278 14.21 12.86 11.45
N VAL A 279 13.57 11.68 11.36
CA VAL A 279 12.13 11.56 11.07
C VAL A 279 11.25 12.39 12.01
N HIS A 280 11.47 12.33 13.32
CA HIS A 280 10.65 13.06 14.29
C HIS A 280 10.85 14.58 14.20
N HIS A 281 12.06 15.03 13.88
CA HIS A 281 12.34 16.45 13.64
C HIS A 281 11.64 16.96 12.38
N GLN A 282 11.65 16.17 11.31
CA GLN A 282 10.93 16.54 10.09
C GLN A 282 9.41 16.47 10.28
N MET A 283 8.91 15.51 11.04
CA MET A 283 7.49 15.45 11.41
C MET A 283 7.06 16.66 12.25
N LYS A 284 7.92 17.14 13.16
CA LYS A 284 7.71 18.39 13.89
C LYS A 284 7.61 19.58 12.92
N LYS A 285 8.60 19.76 12.04
CA LYS A 285 8.61 20.84 11.03
C LYS A 285 7.36 20.79 10.14
N LEU A 286 6.97 19.59 9.71
CA LEU A 286 5.78 19.37 8.90
C LEU A 286 4.50 19.78 9.63
N ARG A 287 4.35 19.36 10.90
CA ARG A 287 3.22 19.73 11.75
C ARG A 287 3.13 21.24 11.93
N GLU A 288 4.25 21.90 12.23
CA GLU A 288 4.34 23.35 12.40
C GLU A 288 3.89 24.12 11.14
N LYS A 289 4.25 23.62 9.94
CA LYS A 289 3.77 24.17 8.66
C LYS A 289 2.25 24.06 8.48
N LEU A 290 1.59 23.08 9.14
CA LEU A 290 0.19 22.74 8.91
C LEU A 290 -0.78 23.20 10.00
N VAL A 291 -0.31 23.83 11.09
CA VAL A 291 -1.14 24.28 12.23
C VAL A 291 -2.32 25.16 11.80
N GLY A 292 -2.14 25.99 10.77
CA GLY A 292 -3.18 26.90 10.27
C GLY A 292 -4.24 26.25 9.37
N SER A 293 -3.93 25.12 8.73
CA SER A 293 -4.78 24.49 7.72
C SER A 293 -5.44 23.19 8.19
N LEU A 294 -4.83 22.48 9.16
CA LEU A 294 -5.29 21.19 9.63
C LEU A 294 -5.51 21.18 11.15
N GLN A 295 -6.67 20.69 11.59
CA GLN A 295 -6.94 20.48 13.02
C GLN A 295 -6.79 18.99 13.32
N MET A 296 -5.65 18.63 13.90
CA MET A 296 -5.29 17.25 14.22
C MET A 296 -5.18 17.05 15.74
N ALA A 297 -5.75 15.95 16.21
CA ALA A 297 -5.73 15.49 17.58
C ALA A 297 -5.11 14.08 17.59
N SER A 298 -3.81 13.99 17.89
CA SER A 298 -3.10 12.72 18.07
C SER A 298 -2.68 12.58 19.52
N GLN A 299 -2.98 11.43 20.13
CA GLN A 299 -2.61 11.19 21.52
C GLN A 299 -2.43 9.70 21.81
N ILE A 300 -1.46 9.42 22.68
CA ILE A 300 -1.27 8.10 23.29
C ILE A 300 -1.88 8.16 24.68
N TYR A 301 -2.82 7.25 24.96
CA TYR A 301 -3.28 7.03 26.33
C TYR A 301 -2.73 5.71 26.85
N CYS A 302 -2.34 5.72 28.12
CA CYS A 302 -1.71 4.58 28.78
C CYS A 302 -2.38 4.25 30.11
N ASN A 303 -2.17 3.02 30.58
CA ASN A 303 -2.60 2.61 31.90
C ASN A 303 -2.04 3.55 33.00
N PRO A 304 -2.80 3.87 34.06
CA PRO A 304 -2.36 4.78 35.11
C PRO A 304 -1.11 4.33 35.88
N GLU A 305 -0.95 3.02 36.06
CA GLU A 305 0.14 2.40 36.84
C GLU A 305 1.44 2.28 36.03
N MET A 306 1.38 2.58 34.73
CA MET A 306 2.51 2.43 33.82
C MET A 306 3.61 3.46 34.09
N ASN A 307 4.84 2.97 34.21
CA ASN A 307 6.03 3.81 34.38
C ASN A 307 6.61 4.23 33.04
N LEU A 308 6.14 5.37 32.51
CA LEU A 308 6.69 5.96 31.29
C LEU A 308 8.10 6.50 31.51
N ARG A 309 9.00 6.24 30.56
CA ARG A 309 10.35 6.81 30.56
C ARG A 309 10.30 8.32 30.34
N ASN A 310 11.02 9.08 31.18
CA ASN A 310 11.13 10.54 31.03
C ASN A 310 11.66 10.98 29.66
N SER A 311 12.56 10.20 29.06
CA SER A 311 13.05 10.47 27.71
C SER A 311 11.94 10.42 26.67
N PHE A 312 11.02 9.46 26.77
CA PHE A 312 9.88 9.34 25.86
C PHE A 312 8.92 10.50 26.03
N ILE A 313 8.59 10.88 27.27
CA ILE A 313 7.71 12.03 27.56
C ILE A 313 8.32 13.31 26.97
N ASN A 314 9.58 13.58 27.25
CA ASN A 314 10.27 14.79 26.77
C ASN A 314 10.32 14.85 25.23
N GLN A 315 10.65 13.74 24.56
CA GLN A 315 10.69 13.68 23.09
C GLN A 315 9.29 13.77 22.47
N SER A 316 8.28 13.20 23.14
CA SER A 316 6.88 13.30 22.70
C SER A 316 6.39 14.75 22.72
N ILE A 317 6.67 15.50 23.80
CA ILE A 317 6.37 16.92 23.88
C ILE A 317 7.17 17.71 22.84
N GLN A 318 8.47 17.44 22.72
CA GLN A 318 9.38 18.18 21.83
C GLN A 318 9.00 18.08 20.36
N PHE A 319 8.66 16.87 19.87
CA PHE A 319 8.42 16.61 18.45
C PHE A 319 6.94 16.65 18.07
N TYR A 320 6.06 16.22 18.98
CA TYR A 320 4.64 16.03 18.70
C TYR A 320 3.71 16.98 19.46
N GLU A 321 4.23 17.79 20.39
CA GLU A 321 3.40 18.60 21.32
C GLU A 321 2.33 17.76 22.03
N ALA A 322 2.65 16.49 22.28
CA ALA A 322 1.73 15.50 22.83
C ALA A 322 2.40 14.82 24.02
N GLU A 323 1.90 15.08 25.22
CA GLU A 323 2.29 14.34 26.42
C GLU A 323 1.37 13.13 26.58
N PRO A 324 1.88 11.89 26.66
CA PRO A 324 1.04 10.71 26.88
C PRO A 324 0.16 10.87 28.13
N THR A 325 -1.12 10.55 28.01
CA THR A 325 -2.10 10.78 29.07
C THR A 325 -2.50 9.48 29.74
N ARG A 326 -2.54 9.48 31.07
CA ARG A 326 -3.03 8.32 31.83
C ARG A 326 -4.54 8.19 31.69
N LEU A 327 -5.00 6.95 31.55
CA LEU A 327 -6.41 6.62 31.68
C LEU A 327 -6.89 6.91 33.11
N LEU A 328 -8.20 6.83 33.29
CA LEU A 328 -8.94 7.01 34.52
C LEU A 328 -9.52 5.66 34.97
N GLU A 329 -10.05 5.64 36.19
CA GLU A 329 -10.51 4.44 36.89
C GLU A 329 -11.69 3.70 36.24
N THR A 330 -12.47 4.38 35.38
CA THR A 330 -13.72 3.82 34.82
C THR A 330 -13.81 4.08 33.33
N SER A 331 -14.45 3.15 32.61
CA SER A 331 -14.63 3.24 31.16
C SER A 331 -15.38 4.49 30.70
N GLU A 332 -16.42 4.88 31.45
CA GLU A 332 -17.24 6.05 31.14
C GLU A 332 -16.43 7.35 31.25
N LYS A 333 -15.67 7.51 32.35
CA LYS A 333 -14.77 8.67 32.52
C LYS A 333 -13.70 8.72 31.42
N ASN A 334 -13.16 7.57 31.01
CA ASN A 334 -12.19 7.51 29.91
C ASN A 334 -12.78 7.99 28.60
N ALA A 335 -13.94 7.44 28.22
CA ALA A 335 -14.63 7.83 26.99
C ALA A 335 -14.97 9.33 27.00
N GLN A 336 -15.50 9.86 28.10
CA GLN A 336 -15.80 11.29 28.24
C GLN A 336 -14.57 12.18 28.15
N MET A 337 -13.47 11.81 28.82
CA MET A 337 -12.20 12.55 28.78
C MET A 337 -11.67 12.61 27.33
N ILE A 338 -11.62 11.45 26.66
CA ILE A 338 -11.12 11.33 25.29
C ILE A 338 -12.00 12.14 24.34
N ASN A 339 -13.32 11.93 24.36
CA ASN A 339 -14.26 12.59 23.45
C ASN A 339 -14.29 14.11 23.66
N SER A 340 -14.21 14.59 24.91
CA SER A 340 -14.11 16.03 25.20
C SER A 340 -12.81 16.64 24.66
N TRP A 341 -11.68 15.92 24.81
CA TRP A 341 -10.40 16.35 24.28
C TRP A 341 -10.41 16.40 22.74
N VAL A 342 -10.96 15.38 22.08
CA VAL A 342 -11.12 15.34 20.61
C VAL A 342 -12.03 16.47 20.13
N ALA A 343 -13.17 16.70 20.80
CA ALA A 343 -14.11 17.76 20.45
C ALA A 343 -13.43 19.14 20.51
N ASN A 344 -12.67 19.42 21.57
CA ASN A 344 -11.94 20.67 21.69
C ASN A 344 -10.90 20.84 20.57
N LYS A 345 -10.06 19.81 20.33
CA LYS A 345 -9.00 19.85 19.31
C LYS A 345 -9.53 19.92 17.88
N THR A 346 -10.74 19.41 17.63
CA THR A 346 -11.38 19.43 16.31
C THR A 346 -12.45 20.51 16.17
N LYS A 347 -12.53 21.48 17.11
CA LYS A 347 -13.54 22.56 17.11
C LYS A 347 -14.98 22.02 16.98
N ASN A 348 -15.28 20.97 17.72
CA ASN A 348 -16.56 20.24 17.76
C ASN A 348 -16.98 19.63 16.42
N LYS A 349 -16.04 19.35 15.51
CA LYS A 349 -16.33 18.61 14.27
C LYS A 349 -16.40 17.12 14.49
N ILE A 350 -15.60 16.62 15.42
CA ILE A 350 -15.64 15.23 15.88
C ILE A 350 -15.91 15.28 17.38
N THR A 351 -17.09 14.86 17.80
CA THR A 351 -17.49 14.84 19.22
C THR A 351 -17.25 13.49 19.88
N ASP A 352 -17.30 12.42 19.09
CA ASP A 352 -17.25 11.05 19.58
C ASP A 352 -16.21 10.27 18.77
N LEU A 353 -15.16 9.77 19.43
CA LEU A 353 -14.12 8.93 18.80
C LEU A 353 -14.18 7.49 19.32
N VAL A 354 -14.53 7.34 20.60
CA VAL A 354 -14.64 6.08 21.32
C VAL A 354 -15.96 6.00 22.06
N ASP A 355 -16.54 4.80 22.10
CA ASP A 355 -17.76 4.53 22.87
C ASP A 355 -17.41 4.14 24.31
N SER A 356 -16.33 3.37 24.49
CA SER A 356 -15.86 2.86 25.77
C SER A 356 -14.37 2.56 25.73
N VAL A 357 -13.68 2.66 26.86
CA VAL A 357 -12.25 2.34 27.00
C VAL A 357 -12.00 1.71 28.36
N SER A 358 -11.65 0.42 28.38
CA SER A 358 -11.42 -0.32 29.64
C SER A 358 -10.28 0.32 30.46
N PRO A 359 -10.40 0.43 31.79
CA PRO A 359 -9.29 0.82 32.67
C PRO A 359 -8.07 -0.12 32.57
N ASP A 360 -8.30 -1.40 32.22
CA ASP A 360 -7.25 -2.41 32.04
C ASP A 360 -6.48 -2.26 30.70
N THR A 361 -6.87 -1.30 29.86
CA THR A 361 -6.14 -0.98 28.64
C THR A 361 -4.74 -0.48 28.99
N GLN A 362 -3.72 -1.16 28.47
CA GLN A 362 -2.31 -0.80 28.62
C GLN A 362 -1.99 0.41 27.76
N LEU A 363 -2.34 0.36 26.48
CA LEU A 363 -1.99 1.38 25.51
C LEU A 363 -3.07 1.52 24.44
N ILE A 364 -3.45 2.75 24.12
CA ILE A 364 -4.35 3.07 23.01
C ILE A 364 -3.80 4.26 22.22
N LEU A 365 -3.81 4.12 20.89
CA LEU A 365 -3.36 5.16 19.97
C LEU A 365 -4.58 5.84 19.33
N LEU A 366 -4.80 7.10 19.66
CA LEU A 366 -5.97 7.84 19.20
C LEU A 366 -5.58 8.96 18.25
N ASN A 367 -6.33 9.03 17.15
CA ASN A 367 -6.15 10.04 16.15
C ASN A 367 -7.51 10.53 15.61
N ALA A 368 -7.72 11.84 15.64
CA ALA A 368 -8.88 12.48 15.04
C ALA A 368 -8.43 13.72 14.29
N VAL A 369 -9.01 13.94 13.11
CA VAL A 369 -8.56 15.03 12.24
C VAL A 369 -9.73 15.61 11.50
N SER A 370 -9.78 16.93 11.47
CA SER A 370 -10.82 17.67 10.77
C SER A 370 -10.20 18.71 9.85
N PHE A 371 -10.77 18.79 8.66
CA PHE A 371 -10.47 19.85 7.70
C PHE A 371 -11.75 20.58 7.32
N ASN A 372 -11.68 21.90 7.41
CA ASN A 372 -12.74 22.80 7.01
C ASN A 372 -12.12 23.90 6.15
N GLY A 373 -11.88 23.56 4.89
CA GLY A 373 -11.29 24.47 3.91
C GLY A 373 -12.34 25.39 3.31
N GLN A 374 -11.90 26.59 2.92
CA GLN A 374 -12.70 27.51 2.12
C GLN A 374 -12.13 27.54 0.71
N TRP A 375 -12.99 27.68 -0.29
CA TRP A 375 -12.55 27.82 -1.68
C TRP A 375 -11.83 29.16 -1.90
N LYS A 376 -10.78 29.19 -2.73
CA LYS A 376 -10.21 30.49 -3.18
C LYS A 376 -11.15 31.25 -4.11
N VAL A 377 -12.10 30.56 -4.74
CA VAL A 377 -13.17 31.15 -5.56
C VAL A 377 -14.48 30.61 -5.02
N LYS A 378 -15.37 31.50 -4.56
CA LYS A 378 -16.68 31.10 -4.02
C LYS A 378 -17.58 30.47 -5.09
N PHE A 379 -18.39 29.50 -4.69
CA PHE A 379 -19.47 28.96 -5.53
C PHE A 379 -20.73 29.82 -5.44
N ASP A 380 -21.67 29.64 -6.38
CA ASP A 380 -22.95 30.32 -6.34
C ASP A 380 -23.73 29.92 -5.08
N SER A 381 -24.21 30.90 -4.31
CA SER A 381 -24.94 30.67 -3.06
C SER A 381 -26.40 30.23 -3.27
N LYS A 382 -26.89 30.23 -4.51
CA LYS A 382 -28.26 29.81 -4.81
C LYS A 382 -28.34 28.28 -4.67
N PRO A 383 -29.24 27.76 -3.82
CA PRO A 383 -29.36 26.32 -3.63
C PRO A 383 -29.76 25.66 -4.95
N LYS A 384 -28.92 24.73 -5.41
CA LYS A 384 -29.19 23.89 -6.58
C LYS A 384 -29.20 22.43 -6.16
N LYS A 385 -30.01 21.63 -6.84
CA LYS A 385 -30.04 20.17 -6.69
C LYS A 385 -29.83 19.52 -8.04
N GLY A 386 -29.12 18.40 -8.06
CA GLY A 386 -28.90 17.59 -9.26
C GLY A 386 -28.93 16.12 -8.93
N LEU A 387 -28.80 15.30 -9.97
CA LEU A 387 -28.71 13.85 -9.85
C LEU A 387 -27.23 13.45 -9.82
N PHE A 388 -26.85 12.67 -8.82
CA PHE A 388 -25.57 11.98 -8.74
C PHE A 388 -25.79 10.51 -9.07
N ILE A 389 -24.96 9.95 -9.95
CA ILE A 389 -25.01 8.55 -10.35
C ILE A 389 -24.14 7.74 -9.38
N LYS A 390 -24.73 6.79 -8.65
CA LYS A 390 -24.03 5.85 -7.77
C LYS A 390 -23.32 4.75 -8.58
N LEU A 391 -22.47 3.95 -7.91
CA LEU A 391 -21.73 2.85 -8.52
C LEU A 391 -22.62 1.74 -9.12
N ASP A 392 -23.80 1.53 -8.52
CA ASP A 392 -24.82 0.58 -8.99
C ASP A 392 -25.66 1.11 -10.16
N GLY A 393 -25.44 2.35 -10.58
CA GLY A 393 -26.18 3.03 -11.64
C GLY A 393 -27.43 3.78 -11.15
N ASP A 394 -27.80 3.64 -9.89
CA ASP A 394 -28.91 4.41 -9.30
C ASP A 394 -28.59 5.90 -9.28
N MET A 395 -29.63 6.72 -9.32
CA MET A 395 -29.49 8.17 -9.24
C MET A 395 -30.06 8.71 -7.92
N VAL A 396 -29.27 9.49 -7.21
CA VAL A 396 -29.67 10.17 -5.96
C VAL A 396 -29.67 11.67 -6.14
N LYS A 397 -30.63 12.37 -5.52
CA LYS A 397 -30.75 13.82 -5.63
C LYS A 397 -29.94 14.51 -4.53
N VAL A 398 -28.89 15.21 -4.91
CA VAL A 398 -27.93 15.84 -3.99
C VAL A 398 -27.89 17.37 -4.13
N PRO A 399 -27.53 18.11 -3.06
CA PRO A 399 -27.20 19.53 -3.15
C PRO A 399 -25.93 19.74 -3.99
N LEU A 400 -25.91 20.81 -4.80
CA LEU A 400 -24.82 21.11 -5.73
C LEU A 400 -24.11 22.42 -5.40
N LEU A 401 -22.79 22.38 -5.56
CA LEU A 401 -21.94 23.54 -5.77
C LEU A 401 -21.86 23.81 -7.28
N TYR A 402 -22.23 25.02 -7.70
CA TYR A 402 -22.22 25.41 -9.12
C TYR A 402 -21.52 26.75 -9.31
N HIS A 403 -20.73 26.87 -10.38
CA HIS A 403 -20.17 28.14 -10.79
C HIS A 403 -19.92 28.15 -12.31
N GLN A 404 -20.53 29.11 -13.02
CA GLN A 404 -20.54 29.13 -14.48
C GLN A 404 -19.17 29.40 -15.12
N LYS A 405 -18.31 30.17 -14.43
CA LYS A 405 -17.04 30.68 -14.97
C LYS A 405 -15.88 30.50 -13.99
N TYR A 406 -15.75 29.31 -13.41
CA TYR A 406 -14.79 29.03 -12.33
C TYR A 406 -13.38 28.99 -12.91
N MET A 407 -12.42 29.69 -12.29
CA MET A 407 -11.02 29.68 -12.76
C MET A 407 -10.27 28.51 -12.13
N MET A 408 -9.94 27.49 -12.91
CA MET A 408 -9.26 26.28 -12.42
C MET A 408 -8.42 25.60 -13.51
N ALA A 409 -7.50 24.73 -13.08
CA ALA A 409 -6.80 23.83 -13.98
C ALA A 409 -7.58 22.51 -14.09
N MET A 410 -7.75 22.02 -15.31
CA MET A 410 -8.27 20.67 -15.58
C MET A 410 -7.56 20.07 -16.79
N THR A 411 -7.25 18.78 -16.72
CA THR A 411 -6.67 18.04 -17.85
C THR A 411 -6.99 16.55 -17.72
N TYR A 412 -6.75 15.79 -18.79
CA TYR A 412 -6.79 14.34 -18.72
C TYR A 412 -5.39 13.81 -18.40
N VAL A 413 -5.27 13.08 -17.29
CA VAL A 413 -3.99 12.54 -16.83
C VAL A 413 -3.89 11.10 -17.29
N VAL A 414 -3.15 10.89 -18.39
CA VAL A 414 -3.04 9.59 -19.08
C VAL A 414 -2.57 8.45 -18.16
N PRO A 415 -1.54 8.62 -17.30
CA PRO A 415 -1.12 7.55 -16.39
C PRO A 415 -2.23 7.08 -15.45
N LEU A 416 -3.09 7.99 -14.99
CA LEU A 416 -4.17 7.72 -14.04
C LEU A 416 -5.50 7.34 -14.72
N LYS A 417 -5.60 7.47 -16.05
CA LYS A 417 -6.85 7.26 -16.81
C LYS A 417 -8.04 8.07 -16.29
N ALA A 418 -7.78 9.26 -15.75
CA ALA A 418 -8.77 10.11 -15.11
C ALA A 418 -8.74 11.54 -15.66
N GLN A 419 -9.90 12.17 -15.71
CA GLN A 419 -9.99 13.63 -15.83
C GLN A 419 -9.70 14.23 -14.45
N VAL A 420 -8.65 15.05 -14.36
CA VAL A 420 -8.21 15.64 -13.09
C VAL A 420 -8.52 17.12 -13.08
N ALA A 421 -9.17 17.55 -12.02
CA ALA A 421 -9.47 18.94 -11.70
C ALA A 421 -8.69 19.38 -10.47
N ARG A 422 -8.03 20.55 -10.53
CA ARG A 422 -7.38 21.18 -9.38
C ARG A 422 -8.15 22.44 -8.98
N LEU A 423 -8.71 22.43 -7.78
CA LEU A 423 -9.42 23.55 -7.18
C LEU A 423 -8.63 24.07 -5.97
N ALA A 424 -8.15 25.31 -6.04
CA ALA A 424 -7.39 25.91 -4.96
C ALA A 424 -8.28 26.28 -3.76
N LEU A 425 -7.79 26.02 -2.55
CA LEU A 425 -8.40 26.38 -1.28
C LEU A 425 -7.56 27.43 -0.54
N THR A 426 -8.15 28.11 0.44
CA THR A 426 -7.42 28.98 1.37
C THR A 426 -6.41 28.18 2.19
N GLY A 427 -5.30 28.80 2.60
CA GLY A 427 -4.27 28.14 3.41
C GLY A 427 -3.37 27.19 2.61
N ASP A 428 -3.00 27.61 1.40
CA ASP A 428 -2.03 26.92 0.52
C ASP A 428 -2.25 25.42 0.41
N SER A 429 -3.50 25.07 0.14
CA SER A 429 -3.95 23.71 -0.11
C SER A 429 -4.80 23.67 -1.37
N SER A 430 -4.78 22.54 -2.06
CA SER A 430 -5.52 22.31 -3.30
C SER A 430 -6.30 21.01 -3.20
N LEU A 431 -7.56 21.03 -3.62
CA LEU A 431 -8.35 19.83 -3.83
C LEU A 431 -8.15 19.34 -5.27
N TYR A 432 -7.73 18.09 -5.40
CA TYR A 432 -7.67 17.38 -6.66
C TYR A 432 -8.84 16.41 -6.72
N ILE A 433 -9.64 16.50 -7.79
CA ILE A 433 -10.71 15.55 -8.08
C ILE A 433 -10.28 14.73 -9.27
N LEU A 434 -10.10 13.42 -9.07
CA LEU A 434 -9.80 12.44 -10.10
C LEU A 434 -11.14 11.79 -10.48
N LEU A 435 -11.63 12.17 -11.66
CA LEU A 435 -12.92 11.74 -12.16
C LEU A 435 -12.71 10.64 -13.23
N PRO A 436 -13.18 9.40 -12.97
CA PRO A 436 -13.17 8.33 -13.97
C PRO A 436 -13.99 8.68 -15.21
N LEU A 437 -13.71 8.00 -16.33
CA LEU A 437 -14.39 8.26 -17.61
C LEU A 437 -15.89 7.99 -17.55
N SER A 438 -16.31 6.86 -16.97
CA SER A 438 -17.72 6.54 -16.69
C SER A 438 -18.02 6.42 -15.19
N SER A 439 -19.27 6.13 -14.85
CA SER A 439 -19.72 5.89 -13.47
C SER A 439 -19.59 4.43 -13.02
N GLY A 440 -19.10 3.54 -13.89
CA GLY A 440 -19.00 2.11 -13.61
C GLY A 440 -17.88 1.79 -12.62
N VAL A 441 -18.07 0.71 -11.84
CA VAL A 441 -17.09 0.19 -10.87
C VAL A 441 -15.73 -0.07 -11.50
N THR A 442 -15.70 -0.63 -12.72
CA THR A 442 -14.46 -0.94 -13.43
C THR A 442 -13.61 0.29 -13.74
N ASP A 443 -14.23 1.39 -14.16
CA ASP A 443 -13.47 2.62 -14.46
C ASP A 443 -12.92 3.28 -13.21
N LEU A 444 -13.67 3.24 -12.11
CA LEU A 444 -13.16 3.69 -10.81
C LEU A 444 -11.97 2.84 -10.38
N GLN A 445 -12.09 1.50 -10.42
CA GLN A 445 -11.01 0.58 -10.06
C GLN A 445 -9.77 0.79 -10.92
N LEU A 446 -9.92 1.04 -12.23
CA LEU A 446 -8.80 1.35 -13.13
C LEU A 446 -8.04 2.61 -12.69
N VAL A 447 -8.74 3.67 -12.26
CA VAL A 447 -8.09 4.87 -11.71
C VAL A 447 -7.36 4.53 -10.42
N GLU A 448 -8.04 3.81 -9.51
CA GLU A 448 -7.46 3.42 -8.23
C GLU A 448 -6.20 2.56 -8.41
N GLU A 449 -6.19 1.59 -9.33
CA GLU A 449 -5.05 0.71 -9.62
C GLU A 449 -3.83 1.46 -10.15
N LYS A 450 -4.06 2.57 -10.86
CA LYS A 450 -3.00 3.42 -11.40
C LYS A 450 -2.54 4.50 -10.43
N MET A 451 -3.19 4.65 -9.28
CA MET A 451 -2.86 5.65 -8.27
C MET A 451 -1.63 5.23 -7.44
N THR A 452 -0.49 5.08 -8.09
CA THR A 452 0.82 4.90 -7.45
C THR A 452 1.36 6.24 -6.94
N ASP A 453 2.31 6.21 -6.02
CA ASP A 453 2.99 7.37 -5.48
C ASP A 453 3.65 8.21 -6.59
N THR A 454 4.34 7.54 -7.49
CA THR A 454 4.97 8.13 -8.69
C THR A 454 3.94 8.79 -9.61
N ALA A 455 2.82 8.12 -9.90
CA ALA A 455 1.78 8.66 -10.77
C ALA A 455 1.08 9.87 -10.14
N VAL A 456 0.86 9.84 -8.83
CA VAL A 456 0.27 10.97 -8.08
C VAL A 456 1.23 12.15 -8.05
N LEU A 457 2.52 11.97 -7.76
CA LEU A 457 3.48 13.07 -7.80
C LEU A 457 3.58 13.70 -9.19
N GLN A 458 3.63 12.89 -10.24
CA GLN A 458 3.60 13.37 -11.63
C GLN A 458 2.31 14.14 -11.94
N MET A 459 1.16 13.64 -11.47
CA MET A 459 -0.12 14.35 -11.60
C MET A 459 -0.07 15.71 -10.91
N ILE A 460 0.44 15.78 -9.68
CA ILE A 460 0.55 17.04 -8.93
C ILE A 460 1.40 18.06 -9.70
N GLU A 461 2.57 17.66 -10.21
CA GLU A 461 3.46 18.55 -10.97
C GLU A 461 2.87 18.97 -12.33
N GLN A 462 2.23 18.04 -13.04
CA GLN A 462 1.51 18.35 -14.28
C GLN A 462 0.38 19.36 -14.02
N MET A 463 -0.39 19.19 -12.96
CA MET A 463 -1.50 20.08 -12.61
C MET A 463 -1.02 21.43 -12.07
N LYS A 464 0.19 21.52 -11.49
CA LYS A 464 0.83 22.78 -11.11
C LYS A 464 1.25 23.61 -12.32
N THR A 465 1.69 22.96 -13.40
CA THR A 465 2.13 23.60 -14.63
C THR A 465 1.00 23.85 -15.64
N THR A 466 -0.15 23.19 -15.47
CA THR A 466 -1.33 23.39 -16.32
C THR A 466 -1.94 24.78 -16.10
N THR A 467 -2.07 25.54 -17.18
CA THR A 467 -2.65 26.90 -17.15
C THR A 467 -4.12 26.86 -16.71
N PRO A 468 -4.51 27.61 -15.67
CA PRO A 468 -5.91 27.72 -15.27
C PRO A 468 -6.76 28.39 -16.36
N GLN A 469 -7.99 27.92 -16.54
CA GLN A 469 -8.96 28.45 -17.50
C GLN A 469 -10.35 28.58 -16.87
N HIS A 470 -11.25 29.30 -17.54
CA HIS A 470 -12.64 29.40 -17.12
C HIS A 470 -13.41 28.14 -17.50
N VAL A 471 -13.98 27.47 -16.50
CA VAL A 471 -14.71 26.21 -16.60
C VAL A 471 -16.09 26.38 -15.95
N GLU A 472 -17.13 25.80 -16.56
CA GLU A 472 -18.41 25.60 -15.89
C GLU A 472 -18.30 24.40 -14.94
N VAL A 473 -18.40 24.63 -13.63
CA VAL A 473 -18.15 23.61 -12.61
C VAL A 473 -19.44 23.23 -11.91
N THR A 474 -19.68 21.93 -11.79
CA THR A 474 -20.75 21.35 -10.97
C THR A 474 -20.18 20.22 -10.10
N LEU A 475 -20.24 20.39 -8.78
CA LEU A 475 -19.81 19.40 -7.79
C LEU A 475 -20.95 19.10 -6.81
N PRO A 476 -21.05 17.89 -6.25
CA PRO A 476 -21.89 17.67 -5.08
C PRO A 476 -21.30 18.42 -3.89
N GLN A 477 -22.15 18.80 -2.93
CA GLN A 477 -21.65 19.24 -1.63
C GLN A 477 -21.08 18.03 -0.90
N ILE A 478 -19.82 18.10 -0.48
CA ILE A 478 -19.13 16.95 0.13
C ILE A 478 -19.05 17.16 1.64
N ARG A 479 -19.61 16.21 2.39
CA ARG A 479 -19.43 16.11 3.84
C ARG A 479 -19.21 14.65 4.23
N LEU A 480 -17.96 14.31 4.52
CA LEU A 480 -17.55 12.97 4.90
C LEU A 480 -17.09 12.95 6.35
N ASP A 481 -17.58 11.98 7.11
CA ASP A 481 -17.23 11.71 8.50
C ASP A 481 -17.08 10.19 8.66
N ILE A 482 -15.84 9.71 8.60
CA ILE A 482 -15.54 8.28 8.46
C ILE A 482 -14.50 7.86 9.49
N GLN A 483 -14.73 6.69 10.09
CA GLN A 483 -13.84 6.05 11.05
C GLN A 483 -13.43 4.67 10.52
N PRO A 484 -12.30 4.56 9.80
CA PRO A 484 -11.80 3.27 9.32
C PRO A 484 -11.42 2.34 10.48
N ASN A 485 -11.52 1.02 10.25
CA ASN A 485 -11.07 0.03 11.22
C ASN A 485 -9.53 -0.03 11.24
N MET A 486 -8.94 0.69 12.19
CA MET A 486 -7.49 0.77 12.32
C MET A 486 -6.85 -0.56 12.70
N ASN A 487 -7.53 -1.44 13.45
CA ASN A 487 -6.95 -2.72 13.85
C ASN A 487 -6.72 -3.63 12.63
N ILE A 488 -7.66 -3.66 11.68
CA ILE A 488 -7.50 -4.37 10.40
C ILE A 488 -6.39 -3.69 9.56
N LEU A 489 -6.40 -2.36 9.48
CA LEU A 489 -5.43 -1.61 8.69
C LEU A 489 -3.99 -1.80 9.19
N LEU A 490 -3.76 -1.74 10.51
CA LEU A 490 -2.44 -1.94 11.11
C LEU A 490 -1.93 -3.37 10.86
N LYS A 491 -2.80 -4.38 10.94
CA LYS A 491 -2.43 -5.75 10.58
C LYS A 491 -2.04 -5.88 9.10
N LYS A 492 -2.81 -5.29 8.17
CA LYS A 492 -2.46 -5.24 6.74
C LYS A 492 -1.15 -4.50 6.47
N LEU A 493 -0.80 -3.52 7.31
CA LEU A 493 0.49 -2.83 7.27
C LEU A 493 1.67 -3.65 7.84
N GLY A 494 1.43 -4.87 8.34
CA GLY A 494 2.45 -5.71 8.96
C GLY A 494 2.73 -5.40 10.43
N LEU A 495 1.83 -4.69 11.11
CA LEU A 495 1.99 -4.25 12.50
C LEU A 495 1.23 -5.13 13.51
N SER A 496 1.00 -6.40 13.19
CA SER A 496 0.33 -7.35 14.09
C SER A 496 1.04 -7.51 15.44
N SER A 497 2.38 -7.41 15.45
CA SER A 497 3.19 -7.52 16.67
C SER A 497 2.88 -6.45 17.73
N LEU A 498 2.27 -5.31 17.33
CA LEU A 498 1.78 -4.29 18.28
C LEU A 498 0.73 -4.85 19.24
N PHE A 499 -0.08 -5.82 18.80
CA PHE A 499 -1.18 -6.39 19.57
C PHE A 499 -0.78 -7.63 20.40
N GLU A 500 0.40 -8.20 20.14
CA GLU A 500 0.82 -9.50 20.70
C GLU A 500 1.95 -9.35 21.74
N GLY A 501 2.75 -8.28 21.65
CA GLY A 501 3.84 -8.00 22.57
C GLY A 501 4.95 -7.22 21.91
N ALA A 502 4.70 -5.95 21.60
CA ALA A 502 5.66 -5.11 20.91
C ALA A 502 6.86 -4.74 21.79
N ASN A 503 8.02 -4.60 21.16
CA ASN A 503 9.19 -4.05 21.81
C ASN A 503 9.09 -2.52 21.87
N LEU A 504 8.38 -2.03 22.89
CA LEU A 504 8.22 -0.61 23.21
C LEU A 504 9.12 -0.19 24.38
N CYS A 505 10.32 -0.78 24.50
CA CYS A 505 11.25 -0.50 25.60
C CYS A 505 11.65 0.98 25.74
N GLY A 506 11.52 1.78 24.66
CA GLY A 506 11.76 3.21 24.69
C GLY A 506 10.64 3.98 25.41
N LEU A 507 9.44 3.41 25.51
CA LEU A 507 8.26 3.97 26.17
C LEU A 507 8.19 3.55 27.65
N SER A 508 8.28 2.25 27.93
CA SER A 508 8.23 1.66 29.28
C SER A 508 9.16 0.44 29.39
N GLU A 509 9.53 0.05 30.61
CA GLU A 509 10.25 -1.22 30.88
C GLU A 509 9.33 -2.44 30.87
N GLU A 510 8.03 -2.21 31.08
CA GLU A 510 7.02 -3.25 31.08
C GLU A 510 6.77 -3.76 29.66
N LYS A 511 6.37 -5.03 29.55
CA LYS A 511 5.93 -5.59 28.26
C LYS A 511 4.56 -5.02 27.92
N LEU A 512 4.47 -4.32 26.79
CA LEU A 512 3.27 -3.61 26.38
C LEU A 512 2.59 -4.24 25.17
N VAL A 513 1.26 -4.12 25.15
CA VAL A 513 0.43 -4.37 23.96
C VAL A 513 -0.38 -3.14 23.64
N LEU A 514 -0.52 -2.85 22.34
CA LEU A 514 -1.50 -1.90 21.84
C LEU A 514 -2.87 -2.57 21.88
N ASN A 515 -3.75 -2.14 22.79
CA ASN A 515 -5.08 -2.74 22.91
C ASN A 515 -6.03 -2.25 21.82
N ASP A 516 -5.91 -0.99 21.42
CA ASP A 516 -6.78 -0.40 20.42
C ASP A 516 -6.09 0.75 19.67
N ALA A 517 -6.56 1.03 18.47
CA ALA A 517 -6.18 2.18 17.68
C ALA A 517 -7.42 2.78 17.02
N ARG A 518 -7.53 4.11 17.02
CA ARG A 518 -8.67 4.81 16.40
C ARG A 518 -8.21 5.93 15.49
N HIS A 519 -8.84 6.00 14.33
CA HIS A 519 -8.71 7.10 13.39
C HIS A 519 -10.09 7.54 12.94
N ARG A 520 -10.45 8.81 13.15
CA ARG A 520 -11.66 9.41 12.57
C ARG A 520 -11.29 10.66 11.78
N ALA A 521 -11.75 10.71 10.54
CA ALA A 521 -11.50 11.80 9.61
C ALA A 521 -12.82 12.51 9.30
N PHE A 522 -12.82 13.83 9.45
CA PHE A 522 -13.93 14.70 9.07
C PHE A 522 -13.46 15.68 7.98
N LEU A 523 -14.17 15.72 6.86
CA LEU A 523 -13.95 16.68 5.80
C LEU A 523 -15.29 17.24 5.32
N ALA A 524 -15.41 18.56 5.37
CA ALA A 524 -16.54 19.27 4.79
C ALA A 524 -16.06 20.38 3.87
N LEU A 525 -16.62 20.43 2.67
CA LEU A 525 -16.41 21.51 1.71
C LEU A 525 -17.75 22.20 1.48
N THR A 526 -17.90 23.39 2.05
CA THR A 526 -19.12 24.21 1.94
C THR A 526 -19.03 25.16 0.75
N GLU A 527 -20.09 25.86 0.42
CA GLU A 527 -20.11 26.92 -0.61
C GLU A 527 -19.25 28.14 -0.25
N GLN A 528 -18.80 28.25 1.00
CA GLN A 528 -18.02 29.39 1.48
C GLN A 528 -16.62 29.44 0.84
N GLY A 529 -16.24 30.62 0.35
CA GLY A 529 -14.94 30.89 -0.25
C GLY A 529 -14.57 32.36 -0.10
N VAL A 530 -13.29 32.68 -0.32
CA VAL A 530 -12.79 34.07 -0.29
C VAL A 530 -12.97 34.69 -1.68
N GLU A 531 -13.44 35.94 -1.73
CA GLU A 531 -13.61 36.67 -2.98
C GLU A 531 -12.27 37.10 -3.59
N ALA A 532 -12.13 36.98 -4.90
CA ALA A 532 -11.26 37.82 -5.72
C ALA A 532 -12.06 38.32 -6.91
N GLY A 533 -12.29 39.64 -6.95
CA GLY A 533 -13.13 40.30 -7.93
C GLY A 533 -12.56 40.25 -9.35
N ALA A 534 -13.46 40.02 -10.30
CA ALA A 534 -13.66 40.85 -11.48
C ALA A 534 -14.93 40.35 -12.18
N VAL A 535 -16.08 40.89 -11.77
CA VAL A 535 -17.28 40.85 -12.59
C VAL A 535 -17.02 41.79 -13.77
N THR A 536 -16.35 41.28 -14.80
CA THR A 536 -16.36 41.91 -16.12
C THR A 536 -17.45 41.22 -16.91
N THR A 537 -18.67 41.73 -16.77
CA THR A 537 -19.79 41.43 -17.66
C THR A 537 -19.49 42.00 -19.04
N MET A 538 -18.85 41.19 -19.88
CA MET A 538 -18.98 41.31 -21.34
C MET A 538 -19.35 39.93 -21.88
N SER A 539 -20.64 39.79 -22.17
CA SER A 539 -21.24 38.62 -22.79
C SER A 539 -20.76 38.52 -24.24
N PHE A 540 -19.72 37.73 -24.46
CA PHE A 540 -19.51 37.06 -25.73
C PHE A 540 -19.92 35.60 -25.54
N SER A 541 -20.78 35.09 -26.41
CA SER A 541 -21.22 33.69 -26.42
C SER A 541 -20.03 32.76 -26.68
N ARG A 542 -19.28 32.42 -25.63
CA ARG A 542 -18.28 31.36 -25.65
C ARG A 542 -18.77 30.25 -24.73
N SER A 543 -18.97 29.06 -25.27
CA SER A 543 -19.17 27.86 -24.47
C SER A 543 -17.88 27.59 -23.70
N PHE A 544 -17.92 27.70 -22.37
CA PHE A 544 -16.80 27.27 -21.53
C PHE A 544 -16.75 25.74 -21.49
N PRO A 545 -15.56 25.12 -21.37
CA PRO A 545 -15.48 23.71 -21.02
C PRO A 545 -16.21 23.46 -19.70
N SER A 546 -16.79 22.27 -19.54
CA SER A 546 -17.51 21.88 -18.33
C SER A 546 -16.77 20.79 -17.55
N PHE A 547 -16.86 20.86 -16.23
CA PHE A 547 -16.39 19.83 -15.31
C PHE A 547 -17.51 19.50 -14.32
N SER A 548 -18.01 18.27 -14.39
CA SER A 548 -19.16 17.81 -13.60
C SER A 548 -18.83 16.51 -12.89
N ALA A 549 -18.65 16.58 -11.56
CA ALA A 549 -18.32 15.42 -10.72
C ALA A 549 -19.58 14.78 -10.12
N LEU A 550 -20.58 14.48 -10.96
CA LEU A 550 -21.87 13.89 -10.56
C LEU A 550 -21.93 12.37 -10.74
N ARG A 551 -20.80 11.71 -10.50
CA ARG A 551 -20.59 10.26 -10.53
C ARG A 551 -19.42 9.92 -9.59
N PRO A 552 -19.13 8.64 -9.29
CA PRO A 552 -18.11 8.31 -8.31
C PRO A 552 -16.75 8.88 -8.68
N PHE A 553 -16.05 9.47 -7.70
CA PHE A 553 -14.76 10.10 -7.91
C PHE A 553 -13.84 9.93 -6.70
N ILE A 554 -12.55 10.07 -6.95
CA ILE A 554 -11.53 10.10 -5.90
C ILE A 554 -11.15 11.56 -5.66
N MET A 555 -10.96 11.91 -4.40
CA MET A 555 -10.49 13.22 -3.99
C MET A 555 -9.17 13.11 -3.24
N LEU A 556 -8.25 14.00 -3.58
CA LEU A 556 -6.95 14.16 -2.92
C LEU A 556 -6.83 15.62 -2.48
N LEU A 557 -6.87 15.84 -1.17
CA LEU A 557 -6.57 17.14 -0.60
C LEU A 557 -5.06 17.22 -0.33
N TRP A 558 -4.39 18.15 -0.99
CA TRP A 558 -2.94 18.29 -0.97
C TRP A 558 -2.53 19.62 -0.34
N SER A 559 -1.49 19.62 0.49
CA SER A 559 -0.86 20.86 0.93
C SER A 559 0.13 21.34 -0.12
N ASP A 560 -0.14 22.48 -0.74
CA ASP A 560 0.80 23.10 -1.68
C ASP A 560 2.05 23.63 -0.94
N GLN A 561 1.90 24.04 0.32
CA GLN A 561 3.01 24.53 1.15
C GLN A 561 3.95 23.41 1.63
N ALA A 562 3.39 22.29 2.11
CA ALA A 562 4.15 21.18 2.67
C ALA A 562 4.45 20.07 1.65
N ASN A 563 3.84 20.15 0.46
CA ASN A 563 3.95 19.17 -0.63
C ASN A 563 3.67 17.72 -0.18
N VAL A 564 2.57 17.54 0.57
CA VAL A 564 2.12 16.23 1.08
C VAL A 564 0.60 16.06 0.97
N PRO A 565 0.11 14.82 0.90
CA PRO A 565 -1.32 14.52 0.97
C PRO A 565 -1.86 14.72 2.40
N LEU A 566 -2.90 15.55 2.53
CA LEU A 566 -3.59 15.80 3.79
C LEU A 566 -4.74 14.82 4.02
N PHE A 567 -5.58 14.63 2.99
CA PHE A 567 -6.68 13.66 2.98
C PHE A 567 -6.76 12.99 1.64
N ILE A 568 -7.18 11.72 1.68
CA ILE A 568 -7.61 10.99 0.51
C ILE A 568 -8.99 10.44 0.81
N GLY A 569 -9.88 10.57 -0.17
CA GLY A 569 -11.20 10.00 -0.06
C GLY A 569 -11.76 9.58 -1.39
N ARG A 570 -12.86 8.86 -1.31
CA ARG A 570 -13.63 8.39 -2.45
C ARG A 570 -15.10 8.66 -2.15
N VAL A 571 -15.78 9.29 -3.10
CA VAL A 571 -17.20 9.57 -3.01
C VAL A 571 -17.93 8.66 -3.98
N THR A 572 -18.73 7.75 -3.43
CA THR A 572 -19.64 6.85 -4.17
C THR A 572 -21.11 7.19 -3.88
N ASP A 573 -21.37 7.88 -2.76
CA ASP A 573 -22.68 8.40 -2.35
C ASP A 573 -22.50 9.72 -1.55
N PRO A 574 -22.71 10.91 -2.14
CA PRO A 574 -22.27 12.21 -1.58
C PRO A 574 -22.96 12.72 -0.32
#